data_AF-A0A7S2X865-F1
#
_entry.id   AF-A0A7S2X865-F1
#
_cell.length_a   1.000
_cell.length_b   1.000
_cell.length_c   1.000
_cell.angle_alpha   90.00
_cell.angle_beta   90.00
_cell.angle_gamma   90.00
#
_symmetry.space_group_name_H-M   'P 1'
#
loop_
_entity.id
_entity.type
_entity.pdbx_description
1 polymer ?
#
loop_
_entity_poly.entity_id
_entity_poly.type
_entity_poly.pdbx_seq_one_letter_code
_entity_poly.pdbx_strand_id
1 'polypeptide(L)'
;KESTEPEVRKRALLARSLLQVQGVVNRPPRKEMPTLTEIAHINKLELVPVVVVLPFCEKTSDQPRFTVVMTDPYMTVEEIERVVARRLGLKFPHAFGLFEAKEDQADPLLGSRRVLD
;
A
#
# COMPACT_ATOMS: atom_id res chain seq x y z
N LYS A 1 23.81 -35.25 9.05
CA LYS A 1 22.53 -35.36 9.79
C LYS A 1 21.46 -34.77 8.89
N GLU A 2 20.66 -35.61 8.24
CA GLU A 2 19.52 -35.16 7.43
C GLU A 2 18.51 -34.47 8.34
N SER A 3 18.22 -33.20 8.06
CA SER A 3 17.19 -32.45 8.77
C SER A 3 15.83 -33.09 8.47
N THR A 4 15.07 -33.41 9.51
CA THR A 4 13.71 -33.94 9.34
C THR A 4 12.82 -32.88 8.68
N GLU A 5 11.91 -33.29 7.80
CA GLU A 5 10.97 -32.42 7.08
C GLU A 5 10.29 -31.33 7.96
N PRO A 6 9.87 -31.60 9.22
CA PRO A 6 9.34 -30.57 10.11
C PRO A 6 10.36 -29.49 10.54
N GLU A 7 11.66 -29.81 10.69
CA GLU A 7 12.68 -28.80 10.98
C GLU A 7 12.91 -27.87 9.78
N VAL A 8 12.87 -28.41 8.56
CA VAL A 8 13.01 -27.61 7.33
C VAL A 8 11.86 -26.62 7.21
N ARG A 9 10.61 -27.06 7.46
CA ARG A 9 9.44 -26.17 7.46
C ARG A 9 9.53 -25.07 8.51
N LYS A 10 9.96 -25.39 9.74
CA LYS A 10 10.17 -24.38 10.79
C LYS A 10 11.22 -23.34 10.41
N ARG A 11 12.35 -23.77 9.84
CA ARG A 11 13.41 -22.86 9.36
C ARG A 11 12.93 -21.97 8.22
N ALA A 12 12.14 -22.51 7.29
CA ALA A 12 11.57 -21.73 6.19
C ALA A 12 10.57 -20.67 6.69
N LEU A 13 9.70 -21.03 7.65
CA LEU A 13 8.78 -20.08 8.29
C LEU A 13 9.56 -18.98 9.02
N LEU A 14 10.56 -19.35 9.83
CA LEU A 14 11.39 -18.39 10.54
C LEU A 14 12.11 -17.43 9.58
N ALA A 15 12.72 -17.95 8.51
CA ALA A 15 13.38 -17.15 7.49
C ALA A 15 12.41 -16.16 6.83
N ARG A 16 11.18 -16.60 6.52
CA ARG A 16 10.14 -15.74 5.96
C ARG A 16 9.71 -14.64 6.94
N SER A 17 9.51 -14.99 8.22
CA SER A 17 9.17 -14.03 9.26
C SER A 17 10.29 -13.02 9.49
N LEU A 18 11.56 -13.45 9.49
CA LEU A 18 12.72 -12.56 9.62
C LEU A 18 12.82 -11.60 8.44
N LEU A 19 12.61 -12.07 7.21
CA LEU A 19 12.57 -11.20 6.03
C LEU A 19 11.44 -10.16 6.12
N GLN A 20 10.27 -10.54 6.65
CA GLN A 20 9.17 -9.60 6.89
C GLN A 20 9.54 -8.54 7.94
N VAL A 21 10.12 -8.94 9.07
CA VAL A 21 10.56 -8.03 10.13
C VAL A 21 11.66 -7.10 9.63
N GLN A 22 12.66 -7.64 8.94
CA GLN A 22 13.76 -6.86 8.36
C GLN A 22 13.25 -5.85 7.34
N GLY A 23 12.22 -6.21 6.56
CA GLY A 23 11.52 -5.30 5.66
C GLY A 23 10.71 -4.20 6.34
N VAL A 24 10.42 -4.31 7.65
CA VAL A 24 9.82 -3.23 8.46
C VAL A 24 10.93 -2.36 9.08
N VAL A 25 11.96 -2.99 9.65
CA VAL A 25 13.09 -2.29 10.30
C VAL A 25 13.91 -1.47 9.31
N ASN A 26 14.08 -1.96 8.08
CA ASN A 26 14.87 -1.27 7.06
C ASN A 26 14.06 -0.22 6.27
N ARG A 27 12.81 0.09 6.65
CA ARG A 27 12.06 1.13 5.94
C ARG A 27 12.69 2.49 6.24
N PRO A 28 12.86 3.36 5.23
CA PRO A 28 13.38 4.70 5.45
C PRO A 28 12.48 5.46 6.44
N PRO A 29 13.03 6.42 7.21
CA PRO A 29 12.23 7.25 8.11
C PRO A 29 11.04 7.89 7.37
N ARG A 30 9.94 8.12 8.10
CA ARG A 30 8.82 8.89 7.58
C ARG A 30 9.27 10.31 7.24
N LYS A 31 8.73 10.86 6.17
CA LYS A 31 8.98 12.25 5.79
C LYS A 31 8.08 13.22 6.54
N GLU A 32 6.85 12.81 6.81
CA GLU A 32 5.83 13.64 7.45
C GLU A 32 5.39 13.06 8.79
N MET A 33 4.88 13.93 9.66
CA MET A 33 4.24 13.51 10.91
C MET A 33 2.90 12.82 10.61
N PRO A 34 2.50 11.82 11.41
CA PRO A 34 1.18 11.20 11.27
C PRO A 34 0.06 12.22 11.35
N THR A 35 -0.92 12.11 10.45
CA THR A 35 -2.12 12.96 10.50
C THR A 35 -3.00 12.58 11.68
N LEU A 36 -3.90 13.48 12.11
CA LEU A 36 -4.85 13.16 13.19
C LEU A 36 -5.74 11.95 12.86
N THR A 37 -6.12 11.81 11.58
CA THR A 37 -6.89 10.66 11.09
C THR A 37 -6.08 9.37 11.23
N GLU A 38 -4.80 9.39 10.86
CA GLU A 38 -3.92 8.24 11.02
C GLU A 38 -3.78 7.87 12.51
N ILE A 39 -3.51 8.85 13.38
CA ILE A 39 -3.37 8.64 14.84
C ILE A 39 -4.64 8.01 15.41
N ALA A 40 -5.82 8.48 15.00
CA ALA A 40 -7.10 7.94 15.49
C ALA A 40 -7.28 6.45 15.15
N HIS A 41 -6.84 6.00 13.97
CA HIS A 41 -6.90 4.59 13.58
C HIS A 41 -5.81 3.76 14.28
N ILE A 42 -4.59 4.28 14.39
CA ILE A 42 -3.50 3.63 15.13
C ILE A 42 -3.92 3.35 16.57
N ASN A 43 -4.53 4.32 17.25
CA ASN A 43 -4.99 4.16 18.64
C ASN A 43 -6.07 3.07 18.81
N LYS A 44 -6.80 2.76 17.74
CA LYS A 44 -7.81 1.70 17.71
C LYS A 44 -7.28 0.38 17.15
N LEU A 45 -6.01 0.31 16.77
CA LEU A 45 -5.39 -0.82 16.06
C LEU A 45 -6.11 -1.13 14.73
N GLU A 46 -6.59 -0.09 14.04
CA GLU A 46 -7.30 -0.18 12.77
C GLU A 46 -6.41 0.28 11.60
N LEU A 47 -6.73 -0.17 10.39
CA LEU A 47 -6.12 0.32 9.16
C LEU A 47 -6.74 1.66 8.76
N VAL A 48 -5.95 2.54 8.14
CA VAL A 48 -6.40 3.84 7.64
C VAL A 48 -7.06 3.65 6.27
N PRO A 49 -8.30 4.13 6.05
CA PRO A 49 -8.91 4.09 4.73
C PRO A 49 -8.33 5.20 3.83
N VAL A 50 -7.82 4.81 2.66
CA VAL A 50 -7.36 5.72 1.59
C VAL A 50 -8.31 5.62 0.41
N VAL A 51 -8.89 6.74 0.00
CA VAL A 51 -9.78 6.82 -1.16
C VAL A 51 -8.97 7.10 -2.41
N VAL A 52 -9.01 6.18 -3.38
CA VAL A 52 -8.37 6.35 -4.68
C VAL A 52 -9.45 6.67 -5.71
N VAL A 53 -9.33 7.84 -6.32
CA VAL A 53 -10.24 8.30 -7.38
C VAL A 53 -9.75 7.78 -8.74
N LEU A 54 -10.67 7.24 -9.53
CA LEU A 54 -10.43 6.63 -10.84
C LEU A 54 -11.09 7.49 -11.93
N PRO A 55 -10.36 8.45 -12.51
CA PRO A 55 -10.94 9.45 -13.41
C PRO A 55 -11.43 8.89 -14.75
N PHE A 56 -10.97 7.70 -15.17
CA PHE A 56 -11.22 7.17 -16.52
C PHE A 56 -12.16 5.95 -16.56
N CYS A 57 -12.82 5.60 -15.46
CA CYS A 57 -13.77 4.49 -15.45
C CYS A 57 -15.15 4.90 -16.02
N GLU A 58 -15.15 5.00 -17.35
CA GLU A 58 -16.23 5.00 -18.33
C GLU A 58 -16.90 6.34 -18.71
N LYS A 59 -16.85 6.57 -20.03
CA LYS A 59 -17.43 7.66 -20.84
C LYS A 59 -18.97 7.75 -20.80
N THR A 60 -19.60 7.29 -19.72
CA THR A 60 -21.06 7.15 -19.59
C THR A 60 -21.60 7.61 -18.24
N SER A 61 -20.73 8.00 -17.30
CA SER A 61 -21.14 8.54 -16.01
C SER A 61 -20.28 9.75 -15.69
N ASP A 62 -20.90 10.93 -15.51
CA ASP A 62 -20.25 12.15 -15.04
C ASP A 62 -19.79 12.06 -13.57
N GLN A 63 -19.78 10.86 -12.98
CA GLN A 63 -19.36 10.62 -11.60
C GLN A 63 -18.03 9.84 -11.56
N PRO A 64 -17.00 10.38 -10.90
CA PRO A 64 -15.74 9.65 -10.73
C PRO A 64 -15.97 8.37 -9.91
N ARG A 65 -15.45 7.24 -10.38
CA ARG A 65 -15.41 6.02 -9.57
C ARG A 65 -14.34 6.16 -8.50
N PHE A 66 -14.58 5.59 -7.32
CA PHE A 66 -13.59 5.53 -6.25
C PHE A 66 -13.44 4.10 -5.73
N THR A 67 -12.25 3.78 -5.24
CA THR A 67 -11.96 2.55 -4.51
C THR A 67 -11.29 2.89 -3.19
N VAL A 68 -11.71 2.23 -2.11
CA VAL A 68 -11.15 2.45 -0.77
C VAL A 68 -10.13 1.38 -0.45
N VAL A 69 -8.86 1.74 -0.32
CA VAL A 69 -7.78 0.83 0.05
C VAL A 69 -7.51 1.00 1.55
N MET A 70 -7.53 -0.10 2.30
CA MET A 70 -7.17 -0.08 3.72
C MET A 70 -5.64 -0.18 3.83
N THR A 71 -5.02 0.82 4.45
CA THR A 71 -3.56 0.99 4.49
C THR A 71 -3.04 1.02 5.91
N ASP A 72 -1.88 0.41 6.13
CA ASP A 72 -1.10 0.63 7.35
C ASP A 72 -0.14 1.84 7.19
N PRO A 73 0.45 2.35 8.29
CA PRO A 73 1.39 3.49 8.28
C PRO A 73 2.66 3.33 7.43
N TYR A 74 2.91 2.13 6.93
CA TYR A 74 4.12 1.80 6.20
C TYR A 74 3.83 1.48 4.73
N MET A 75 2.56 1.36 4.34
CA MET A 75 2.17 0.97 3.00
C MET A 75 2.65 1.98 1.96
N THR A 76 3.31 1.45 0.95
CA THR A 76 3.91 2.22 -0.15
C THR A 76 2.90 2.47 -1.27
N VAL A 77 3.17 3.51 -2.06
CA VAL A 77 2.41 3.83 -3.27
C VAL A 77 2.35 2.62 -4.22
N GLU A 78 3.48 1.94 -4.43
CA GLU A 78 3.53 0.74 -5.30
C GLU A 78 2.66 -0.41 -4.77
N GLU A 79 2.60 -0.61 -3.45
CA GLU A 79 1.72 -1.62 -2.86
C GLU A 79 0.24 -1.30 -3.09
N ILE A 80 -0.14 -0.02 -3.04
CA ILE A 80 -1.51 0.43 -3.32
C ILE A 80 -1.83 0.27 -4.80
N GLU A 81 -0.91 0.64 -5.71
CA GLU A 81 -1.05 0.38 -7.14
C GLU A 81 -1.32 -1.09 -7.41
N ARG A 82 -0.59 -2.01 -6.78
CA ARG A 82 -0.85 -3.46 -6.91
C ARG A 82 -2.23 -3.87 -6.37
N VAL A 83 -2.73 -3.24 -5.30
CA VAL A 83 -4.09 -3.53 -4.78
C VAL A 83 -5.15 -3.01 -5.73
N VAL A 84 -5.02 -1.77 -6.19
CA VAL A 84 -5.95 -1.13 -7.13
C VAL A 84 -5.97 -1.89 -8.46
N ALA A 85 -4.80 -2.23 -9.01
CA ALA A 85 -4.66 -3.01 -10.23
C ALA A 85 -5.43 -4.34 -10.17
N ARG A 86 -5.26 -5.08 -9.06
CA ARG A 86 -5.96 -6.34 -8.84
C ARG A 86 -7.47 -6.16 -8.75
N ARG A 87 -7.94 -5.12 -8.08
CA ARG A 87 -9.38 -4.81 -7.97
C ARG A 87 -9.98 -4.41 -9.32
N LEU A 88 -9.21 -3.75 -10.17
CA LEU A 88 -9.62 -3.36 -11.53
C LEU A 88 -9.42 -4.48 -12.56
N GLY A 89 -8.92 -5.65 -12.17
CA GLY A 89 -8.64 -6.76 -13.09
C GLY A 89 -7.52 -6.46 -14.10
N LEU A 90 -6.65 -5.51 -13.80
CA LEU A 90 -5.53 -5.14 -14.67
C LEU A 90 -4.42 -6.18 -14.56
N LYS A 91 -3.97 -6.70 -15.70
CA LYS A 91 -2.89 -7.71 -15.78
C LYS A 91 -1.51 -7.14 -15.41
N PHE A 92 -1.33 -5.84 -15.55
CA PHE A 92 -0.05 -5.16 -15.31
C PHE A 92 -0.25 -4.03 -14.29
N PRO A 93 0.19 -4.21 -13.03
CA PRO A 93 0.01 -3.19 -11.99
C PRO A 93 0.78 -1.91 -12.26
N HIS A 94 1.84 -1.95 -13.07
CA HIS A 94 2.65 -0.79 -13.47
C HIS A 94 2.07 -0.05 -14.69
N ALA A 95 0.85 -0.39 -15.14
CA ALA A 95 0.22 0.28 -16.27
C ALA A 95 -0.39 1.65 -15.91
N PHE A 96 -0.41 2.02 -14.62
CA PHE A 96 -0.87 3.30 -14.12
C PHE A 96 -0.02 3.74 -12.92
N GLY A 97 -0.11 5.04 -12.61
CA GLY A 97 0.52 5.62 -11.43
C GLY A 97 -0.52 6.30 -10.54
N LEU A 98 -0.21 6.45 -9.26
CA LEU A 98 -0.97 7.29 -8.35
C LEU A 98 -0.49 8.74 -8.41
N PHE A 99 -1.43 9.66 -8.22
CA PHE A 99 -1.20 11.09 -8.22
C PHE A 99 -1.79 11.70 -6.95
N GLU A 100 -1.09 12.65 -6.37
CA GLU A 100 -1.62 13.52 -5.32
C GLU A 100 -2.36 14.66 -6.02
N ALA A 101 -3.69 14.64 -5.94
CA ALA A 101 -4.52 15.70 -6.49
C ALA A 101 -4.61 16.87 -5.50
N LYS A 102 -4.07 18.01 -5.91
CA LYS A 102 -4.26 19.33 -5.29
C LYS A 102 -5.18 20.15 -6.20
N GLU A 103 -5.74 21.24 -5.67
CA GLU A 103 -6.82 22.02 -6.32
C GLU A 103 -6.68 22.17 -7.83
N ASP A 104 -5.49 22.56 -8.32
CA ASP A 104 -5.21 22.74 -9.75
C ASP A 104 -4.06 21.88 -10.31
N GLN A 105 -3.53 20.93 -9.53
CA GLN A 105 -2.33 20.16 -9.90
C GLN A 105 -2.42 18.70 -9.50
N ALA A 106 -1.83 17.83 -10.31
CA ALA A 106 -1.69 16.41 -10.02
C ALA A 106 -0.20 16.05 -10.01
N ASP A 107 0.36 15.89 -8.82
CA ASP A 107 1.77 15.53 -8.65
C ASP A 107 1.93 14.00 -8.69
N PRO A 108 2.79 13.42 -9.54
CA PRO A 108 2.99 11.98 -9.57
C PRO A 108 3.63 11.50 -8.26
N LEU A 109 3.07 10.44 -7.69
CA LEU A 109 3.62 9.82 -6.50
C LEU A 109 4.65 8.75 -6.89
N LEU A 110 5.83 8.79 -6.26
CA LEU A 110 6.86 7.78 -6.46
C LEU A 110 6.47 6.48 -5.75
N GLY A 111 6.64 5.33 -6.41
CA GLY A 111 6.24 4.02 -5.90
C GLY A 111 6.81 3.66 -4.51
N SER A 112 8.01 4.13 -4.18
CA SER A 112 8.65 3.90 -2.87
C SER A 112 8.21 4.84 -1.75
N ARG A 113 7.43 5.89 -2.04
CA ARG A 113 6.88 6.81 -1.03
C ARG A 113 5.81 6.05 -0.22
N ARG A 114 5.71 6.34 1.07
CA ARG A 114 4.60 5.86 1.91
C ARG A 114 3.36 6.69 1.58
N VAL A 115 2.19 6.08 1.49
CA VAL A 115 1.00 6.84 1.06
C VAL A 115 0.52 7.85 2.09
N LEU A 116 0.80 7.61 3.37
CA LEU A 116 0.38 8.47 4.47
C LEU A 116 1.41 9.56 4.81
N ASP A 117 2.54 9.60 4.09
CA ASP A 117 3.46 10.74 4.03
C ASP A 117 3.05 11.66 2.89
#